data_AF-A0A2M8AQW5-F1
#
_entry.id   AF-A0A2M8AQW5-F1
#
_cell.length_a   1.000
_cell.length_b   1.000
_cell.length_c   1.000
_cell.angle_alpha   90.00
_cell.angle_beta   90.00
_cell.angle_gamma   90.00
#
_symmetry.space_group_name_H-M   'P 1'
#
loop_
_entity.id
_entity.type
_entity.pdbx_description
1 polymer ?
#
loop_
_entity_poly.entity_id
_entity_poly.type
_entity_poly.pdbx_seq_one_letter_code
_entity_poly.pdbx_strand_id
1 'polypeptide(L)' 'MGLGLSICCSFVEAHGGRITVTSKVGKGTTFNILLPHLIAQA' A
#
# COMPACT_ATOMS: atom_id res chain seq x y z
N MET A 1 -13.31 -14.86 2.55
CA MET A 1 -13.40 -13.88 1.45
C MET A 1 -12.34 -12.81 1.67
N GLY A 2 -11.45 -12.57 0.70
CA GLY A 2 -10.26 -11.71 0.85
C GLY A 2 -10.47 -10.28 0.34
N LEU A 3 -11.34 -9.51 1.00
CA LEU A 3 -11.75 -8.18 0.51
C LEU A 3 -10.88 -7.03 1.06
N GLY A 4 -10.25 -7.21 2.22
CA GLY A 4 -9.53 -6.12 2.89
C GLY A 4 -8.41 -5.54 2.03
N LEU A 5 -7.52 -6.40 1.50
CA LEU A 5 -6.39 -5.95 0.70
C LEU A 5 -6.82 -5.33 -0.64
N SER A 6 -7.87 -5.86 -1.29
CA SER A 6 -8.38 -5.27 -2.52
C SER A 6 -8.95 -3.87 -2.30
N ILE A 7 -9.67 -3.66 -1.18
CA ILE A 7 -10.18 -2.33 -0.80
C ILE A 7 -9.02 -1.38 -0.52
N CYS A 8 -8.00 -1.83 0.23
CA CYS A 8 -6.81 -1.01 0.48
C CYS A 8 -6.07 -0.65 -0.81
N CYS A 9 -5.89 -1.59 -1.74
CA CYS A 9 -5.26 -1.31 -3.04
C CYS A 9 -6.03 -0.24 -3.80
N SER A 10 -7.36 -0.40 -3.97
CA SER A 10 -8.19 0.58 -4.67
C SER A 10 -8.11 1.96 -4.04
N PHE A 11 -8.12 2.05 -2.70
CA PHE A 11 -8.00 3.32 -2.00
C PHE A 11 -6.64 3.97 -2.23
N VAL A 12 -5.54 3.22 -2.07
CA VAL A 12 -4.18 3.74 -2.22
C VAL A 12 -3.92 4.19 -3.67
N GLU A 13 -4.35 3.42 -4.66
CA GLU A 13 -4.24 3.76 -6.08
C GLU A 13 -5.03 5.03 -6.44
N ALA A 14 -6.24 5.18 -5.90
CA ALA A 14 -7.06 6.38 -6.11
C ALA A 14 -6.38 7.67 -5.59
N HIS A 15 -5.48 7.55 -4.61
CA HIS A 15 -4.68 8.67 -4.08
C HIS A 15 -3.32 8.82 -4.78
N GLY A 16 -3.07 8.12 -5.90
CA GLY A 16 -1.79 8.13 -6.60
C GLY A 16 -0.66 7.41 -5.86
N GLY A 17 -1.00 6.60 -4.85
CA GLY A 17 -0.08 5.77 -4.11
C GLY A 17 0.09 4.38 -4.70
N ARG A 18 0.82 3.52 -3.99
CA ARG A 18 0.96 2.10 -4.33
C ARG A 18 1.16 1.23 -3.09
N ILE A 19 0.80 -0.05 -3.20
CA ILE A 19 1.07 -1.08 -2.19
C ILE A 19 2.05 -2.10 -2.78
N THR A 20 3.09 -2.47 -2.03
CA THR A 20 4.02 -3.56 -2.38
C THR A 20 4.10 -4.57 -1.25
N VAL A 21 4.32 -5.85 -1.57
CA VAL A 21 4.40 -6.92 -0.57
C VAL A 21 5.75 -7.62 -0.63
N THR A 22 6.35 -7.85 0.53
CA THR A 22 7.54 -8.69 0.70
C THR A 22 7.20 -9.77 1.71
N SER A 23 7.34 -11.05 1.34
CA SER A 23 7.07 -12.17 2.24
C SER A 23 8.23 -13.14 2.29
N LYS A 24 8.46 -13.72 3.46
CA LYS A 24 9.42 -14.81 3.66
C LYS A 24 8.78 -15.90 4.52
N VAL A 25 8.70 -17.11 3.96
CA VAL A 25 8.13 -18.29 4.62
C VAL A 25 8.81 -18.50 5.97
N GLY A 26 8.01 -18.72 7.02
CA GLY A 26 8.48 -18.90 8.40
C GLY A 26 9.01 -17.62 9.08
N LYS A 27 9.00 -16.46 8.40
CA LYS A 27 9.40 -15.16 8.99
C LYS A 27 8.29 -14.12 8.97
N GLY A 28 7.34 -14.24 8.04
CA GLY A 28 6.18 -13.36 7.95
C GLY A 28 6.11 -12.59 6.64
N THR A 29 5.18 -11.64 6.61
CA THR A 29 4.86 -10.82 5.43
C THR A 29 4.80 -9.36 5.83
N THR A 30 5.41 -8.50 5.02
CA THR A 30 5.38 -7.05 5.16
C THR A 30 4.66 -6.44 3.96
N PHE A 31 3.69 -5.58 4.24
CA PHE A 31 3.01 -4.75 3.25
C PHE A 31 3.52 -3.32 3.40
N ASN A 32 4.10 -2.77 2.33
CA ASN A 32 4.55 -1.39 2.28
C ASN A 32 3.54 -0.56 1.50
N ILE A 33 3.06 0.52 2.11
CA ILE A 33 2.11 1.45 1.51
C ILE A 33 2.84 2.77 1.28
N LEU A 34 2.83 3.27 0.05
CA LEU A 34 3.42 4.56 -0.32
C LEU A 34 2.30 5.47 -0.80
N LEU A 35 2.17 6.64 -0.19
CA LEU A 35 1.22 7.68 -0.57
C LEU A 35 1.98 8.95 -0.96
N PRO A 36 1.54 9.67 -1.99
CA PRO A 36 2.09 10.99 -2.30
C PRO A 36 1.93 11.94 -1.11
N HIS A 37 3.00 12.62 -0.75
CA HIS A 37 2.95 13.72 0.20
C HIS A 37 2.82 15.03 -0.58
N LEU A 38 1.87 15.88 -0.19
CA LEU A 38 1.76 17.22 -0.77
C LEU A 38 2.98 18.03 -0.35
N ILE A 39 3.88 18.32 -1.29
CA ILE A 39 4.92 19.32 -1.06
C ILE A 39 4.26 20.66 -1.36
N ALA A 40 3.95 21.45 -0.33
CA ALA A 40 3.66 22.87 -0.52
C ALA A 40 4.94 23.51 -1.06
N GLN A 41 4.91 23.97 -2.32
CA GLN A 41 6.03 24.71 -2.88
C GLN A 41 6.08 26.09 -2.21
N ALA A 42 7.24 26.43 -1.64
CA ALA A 42 7.55 27.76 -1.13
C ALA A 42 7.96 28.70 -2.27
#